data_AF-V8CL04-F1
#
_entry.id   AF-V8CL04-F1
#
_cell.length_a   1.000
_cell.length_b   1.000
_cell.length_c   1.000
_cell.angle_alpha   90.00
_cell.angle_beta   90.00
_cell.angle_gamma   90.00
#
_symmetry.space_group_name_H-M   'P 1'
#
loop_
_entity.id
_entity.type
_entity.pdbx_description
1 polymer ?
#
loop_
_entity_poly.entity_id
_entity_poly.type
_entity_poly.pdbx_seq_one_letter_code
_entity_poly.pdbx_strand_id
1 'polypeptide(L)'
;MANIVGRTIGEKIEKAFASDFDRLNQDGTPFTLTIDEIKKKVPEYSSGNGHSALRNQEKDGESIGYLCHKYIVTKHRENDTNLNSRVISIEFKK
;
A
#
# COMPACT_ATOMS: atom_id res chain seq x y z
N MET A 1 2.83 -3.96 20.95
CA MET A 1 3.01 -4.27 19.51
C MET A 1 1.64 -4.21 18.85
N ALA A 2 1.47 -3.28 17.90
CA ALA A 2 0.27 -3.24 17.07
C ALA A 2 0.18 -4.55 16.26
N ASN A 3 -1.03 -5.12 16.17
CA ASN A 3 -1.24 -6.35 15.41
C ASN A 3 -1.26 -5.98 13.92
N ILE A 4 -0.16 -6.19 13.21
CA ILE A 4 -0.02 -5.78 11.81
C ILE A 4 -0.92 -6.64 10.92
N VAL A 5 -1.82 -6.00 10.19
CA VAL A 5 -2.77 -6.66 9.30
C VAL A 5 -2.32 -6.58 7.83
N GLY A 6 -2.72 -7.57 7.04
CA GLY A 6 -2.39 -7.62 5.62
C GLY A 6 -0.91 -7.91 5.33
N ARG A 7 -0.16 -8.49 6.26
CA ARG A 7 1.27 -8.83 6.08
C ARG A 7 1.51 -9.68 4.82
N THR A 8 0.81 -10.80 4.68
CA THR A 8 1.02 -11.72 3.55
C THR A 8 0.81 -11.06 2.19
N ILE A 9 -0.22 -10.23 2.05
CA ILE A 9 -0.48 -9.54 0.77
C ILE A 9 0.49 -8.37 0.57
N GLY A 10 0.87 -7.67 1.64
CA GLY A 10 1.89 -6.62 1.61
C GLY A 10 3.25 -7.14 1.16
N GLU A 11 3.71 -8.27 1.71
CA GLU A 11 4.96 -8.93 1.31
C GLU A 11 4.92 -9.40 -0.15
N LYS A 12 3.77 -9.86 -0.64
CA LYS A 12 3.59 -10.20 -2.07
C LYS A 12 3.72 -8.97 -2.97
N ILE A 13 3.18 -7.82 -2.57
CA ILE A 13 3.31 -6.56 -3.31
C ILE A 13 4.77 -6.12 -3.32
N GLU A 14 5.46 -6.11 -2.17
CA GLU A 14 6.88 -5.77 -2.12
C GLU A 14 7.71 -6.67 -3.04
N LYS A 15 7.46 -7.98 -3.03
CA LYS A 15 8.18 -8.92 -3.89
C LYS A 15 7.87 -8.71 -5.38
N ALA A 16 6.64 -8.37 -5.73
CA ALA A 16 6.21 -8.13 -7.12
C ALA A 16 6.80 -6.84 -7.72
N PHE A 17 7.11 -5.87 -6.87
CA PHE A 17 7.65 -4.56 -7.23
C PHE A 17 8.99 -4.30 -6.53
N ALA A 18 9.79 -5.36 -6.33
CA ALA A 18 11.00 -5.31 -5.51
C ALA A 18 11.95 -4.20 -5.95
N SER A 19 12.16 -4.02 -7.24
CA SER A 19 13.02 -2.95 -7.77
C SER A 19 12.55 -1.54 -7.41
N ASP A 20 11.24 -1.28 -7.39
CA ASP A 20 10.69 0.02 -7.00
C ASP A 20 10.85 0.26 -5.50
N PHE A 21 10.57 -0.77 -4.68
CA PHE A 21 10.78 -0.72 -3.24
C PHE A 21 12.26 -0.62 -2.86
N ASP A 22 13.17 -1.28 -3.57
CA ASP A 22 14.62 -1.16 -3.37
C ASP A 22 15.07 0.29 -3.58
N ARG A 23 14.63 0.93 -4.69
CA ARG A 23 14.95 2.35 -4.96
C ARG A 23 14.34 3.30 -3.93
N LEU A 24 13.13 3.01 -3.44
CA LEU A 24 12.53 3.76 -2.34
C LEU A 24 13.34 3.59 -1.04
N ASN A 25 13.79 2.38 -0.74
CA ASN A 25 14.52 2.07 0.48
C ASN A 25 15.96 2.62 0.46
N GLN A 26 16.64 2.56 -0.71
CA GLN A 26 18.02 3.01 -0.91
C GLN A 26 18.12 4.53 -0.99
N ASP A 27 17.39 5.15 -1.92
CA ASP A 27 17.57 6.56 -2.28
C ASP A 27 16.39 7.44 -1.88
N GLY A 28 15.34 6.87 -1.29
CA GLY A 28 14.12 7.61 -0.92
C GLY A 28 13.26 8.02 -2.11
N THR A 29 13.47 7.43 -3.29
CA THR A 29 12.74 7.81 -4.51
C THR A 29 11.28 7.35 -4.41
N PRO A 30 10.30 8.27 -4.39
CA PRO A 30 8.90 7.90 -4.34
C PRO A 30 8.44 7.30 -5.66
N PHE A 31 7.47 6.40 -5.60
CA PHE A 31 6.87 5.80 -6.78
C PHE A 31 5.38 5.55 -6.59
N THR A 32 4.67 5.41 -7.71
CA THR A 32 3.23 5.20 -7.74
C THR A 32 2.91 3.91 -8.47
N LEU A 33 2.07 3.08 -7.87
CA LEU A 33 1.52 1.88 -8.48
C LEU A 33 0.02 2.06 -8.71
N THR A 34 -0.45 1.77 -9.92
CA THR A 34 -1.89 1.67 -10.15
C THR A 34 -2.45 0.40 -9.52
N ILE A 35 -3.71 0.43 -9.11
CA ILE A 35 -4.39 -0.77 -8.59
C ILE A 35 -4.44 -1.87 -9.66
N ASP A 36 -4.51 -1.51 -10.93
CA ASP A 36 -4.48 -2.46 -12.04
C ASP A 36 -3.13 -3.17 -12.14
N GLU A 37 -2.02 -2.43 -12.06
CA GLU A 37 -0.68 -3.02 -12.04
C GLU A 37 -0.49 -3.98 -10.86
N ILE A 38 -0.97 -3.59 -9.67
CA ILE A 38 -0.90 -4.45 -8.49
C ILE A 38 -1.72 -5.72 -8.72
N LYS A 39 -2.95 -5.62 -9.25
CA LYS A 39 -3.78 -6.79 -9.57
C LYS A 39 -3.15 -7.69 -10.64
N LYS A 40 -2.46 -7.10 -11.61
CA LYS A 40 -1.80 -7.85 -12.69
C LYS A 40 -0.66 -8.72 -12.17
N LYS A 41 0.14 -8.22 -11.21
CA LYS A 41 1.25 -9.00 -10.61
C LYS A 41 0.85 -9.79 -9.37
N VAL A 42 -0.15 -9.32 -8.64
CA VAL A 42 -0.68 -9.91 -7.40
C VAL A 42 -2.20 -10.06 -7.59
N PRO A 43 -2.68 -11.10 -8.31
CA PRO A 43 -4.10 -11.26 -8.61
C PRO A 43 -4.97 -11.49 -7.37
N GLU A 44 -4.38 -11.97 -6.27
CA GLU A 44 -5.03 -12.09 -4.96
C GLU A 44 -5.29 -10.73 -4.29
N TYR A 45 -4.73 -9.65 -4.84
CA TYR A 45 -4.97 -8.29 -4.39
C TYR A 45 -6.38 -7.83 -4.78
N SER A 46 -7.35 -8.25 -3.97
CA SER A 46 -8.74 -7.82 -4.10
C SER A 46 -8.98 -6.52 -3.32
N SER A 47 -9.90 -5.71 -3.84
CA SER A 47 -10.38 -4.47 -3.21
C SER A 47 -11.03 -4.70 -1.81
N GLY A 48 -11.21 -5.96 -1.38
CA GLY A 48 -11.56 -6.38 -0.02
C GLY A 48 -10.34 -6.49 0.92
N ASN A 49 -10.08 -7.68 1.48
CA ASN A 49 -8.99 -7.94 2.45
C ASN A 49 -7.59 -7.43 2.01
N GLY A 50 -7.33 -7.21 0.71
CA GLY A 50 -6.12 -6.57 0.20
C GLY A 50 -5.90 -5.13 0.69
N HIS A 51 -6.97 -4.40 1.00
CA HIS A 51 -6.88 -3.09 1.67
C HIS A 51 -6.28 -3.17 3.08
N SER A 52 -6.26 -4.34 3.72
CA SER A 52 -5.69 -4.50 5.05
C SER A 52 -4.21 -4.10 5.08
N ALA A 53 -3.44 -4.41 4.03
CA ALA A 53 -2.04 -4.01 3.96
C ALA A 53 -1.87 -2.49 3.87
N LEU A 54 -2.87 -1.78 3.35
CA LEU A 54 -2.90 -0.32 3.21
C LEU A 54 -3.81 0.34 4.26
N ARG A 55 -4.10 -0.36 5.36
CA ARG A 55 -4.98 0.17 6.40
C ARG A 55 -4.22 1.23 7.20
N ASN A 56 -4.67 2.47 7.07
CA ASN A 56 -4.13 3.64 7.78
C ASN A 56 -4.79 3.84 9.15
N GLN A 57 -5.50 2.83 9.67
CA GLN A 57 -6.02 2.90 11.02
C GLN A 57 -4.83 2.85 11.97
N GLU A 58 -4.75 3.83 12.85
CA GLU A 58 -3.67 3.90 13.83
C GLU A 58 -4.07 3.17 15.11
N LYS A 59 -3.13 2.44 15.68
CA LYS A 59 -3.22 1.87 17.02
C LYS A 59 -1.92 2.21 17.73
N ASP A 60 -2.02 2.85 18.88
CA ASP A 60 -0.86 3.31 19.67
C ASP A 60 0.08 4.26 18.89
N GLY A 61 -0.47 5.05 17.95
CA GLY A 61 0.28 6.00 17.12
C GLY A 61 0.97 5.37 15.90
N GLU A 62 0.72 4.09 15.61
CA GLU A 62 1.27 3.39 14.45
C GLU A 62 0.16 2.86 13.54
N SER A 63 0.33 3.02 12.23
CA SER A 63 -0.56 2.40 11.25
C SER A 63 -0.50 0.88 11.35
N ILE A 64 -1.67 0.22 11.37
CA ILE A 64 -1.76 -1.24 11.52
C ILE A 64 -1.62 -2.01 10.20
N GLY A 65 -1.79 -1.36 9.05
CA GLY A 65 -1.60 -2.00 7.75
C GLY A 65 -0.11 -2.18 7.43
N TYR A 66 0.30 -3.38 7.01
CA TYR A 66 1.71 -3.70 6.80
C TYR A 66 2.49 -2.68 5.96
N LEU A 67 1.95 -2.21 4.84
CA LEU A 67 2.62 -1.23 3.99
C LEU A 67 2.56 0.18 4.58
N CYS A 68 1.46 0.56 5.22
CA CYS A 68 1.33 1.85 5.93
C CYS A 68 2.18 1.92 7.22
N HIS A 69 2.54 0.78 7.80
CA HIS A 69 3.44 0.69 8.94
C HIS A 69 4.90 0.95 8.53
N LYS A 70 5.27 0.54 7.31
CA LYS A 70 6.64 0.66 6.79
C LYS A 70 6.89 1.94 5.99
N TYR A 71 5.85 2.47 5.34
CA TYR A 71 5.95 3.54 4.36
C TYR A 71 4.86 4.58 4.58
N ILE A 72 5.15 5.81 4.15
CA ILE A 72 4.12 6.84 3.96
C ILE A 72 3.36 6.47 2.68
N VAL A 73 2.06 6.25 2.80
CA VAL A 73 1.21 5.76 1.71
C VAL A 73 0.13 6.79 1.39
N THR A 74 0.15 7.34 0.18
CA THR A 74 -0.92 8.21 -0.34
C THR A 74 -1.84 7.41 -1.26
N LYS A 75 -3.15 7.50 -1.06
CA LYS A 75 -4.15 6.84 -1.91
C LYS A 75 -4.81 7.85 -2.82
N HIS A 76 -4.60 7.72 -4.13
CA HIS A 76 -5.29 8.54 -5.13
C HIS A 76 -6.58 7.86 -5.54
N ARG A 77 -7.66 8.64 -5.53
CA ARG A 77 -9.00 8.14 -5.84
C ARG A 77 -9.46 8.67 -7.19
N GLU A 78 -10.40 7.98 -7.81
CA GLU A 78 -11.06 8.48 -9.03
C GLU A 78 -11.70 9.86 -8.81
N ASN A 79 -12.17 10.11 -7.58
CA ASN A 79 -12.55 11.43 -7.12
C ASN A 79 -11.92 11.68 -5.74
N ASP A 80 -10.85 12.47 -5.70
CA ASP A 80 -10.09 12.75 -4.47
C ASP A 80 -10.90 13.50 -3.40
N THR A 81 -11.98 14.20 -3.77
CA THR A 81 -12.87 14.87 -2.80
C THR A 81 -13.82 13.91 -2.09
N ASN A 82 -14.01 12.69 -2.62
CA ASN A 82 -14.91 11.70 -2.06
C ASN A 82 -14.11 10.52 -1.48
N LEU A 83 -14.09 10.41 -0.15
CA LEU A 83 -13.36 9.34 0.56
C LEU A 83 -13.91 7.93 0.26
N ASN A 84 -15.16 7.82 -0.18
CA ASN A 84 -15.78 6.56 -0.62
C ASN A 84 -15.48 6.23 -2.09
N SER A 85 -14.84 7.14 -2.83
CA SER A 85 -14.45 6.89 -4.21
C SER A 85 -13.38 5.81 -4.29
N ARG A 86 -13.42 5.05 -5.38
CA ARG A 86 -12.50 3.94 -5.64
C ARG A 86 -11.07 4.46 -5.71
N VAL A 87 -10.18 3.81 -4.98
CA VAL A 87 -8.73 4.02 -5.11
C VAL A 87 -8.29 3.50 -6.48
N ILE A 88 -7.55 4.33 -7.23
CA ILE A 88 -7.06 4.01 -8.58
C ILE A 88 -5.55 3.79 -8.59
N SER A 89 -4.81 4.47 -7.71
CA SER A 89 -3.37 4.31 -7.55
C SER A 89 -2.93 4.63 -6.13
N ILE A 90 -1.73 4.15 -5.80
CA ILE A 90 -1.11 4.26 -4.48
C ILE A 90 0.30 4.77 -4.68
N GLU A 91 0.63 5.86 -4.02
CA GLU A 91 1.99 6.41 -3.96
C GLU A 91 2.66 5.96 -2.66
N PHE A 92 3.92 5.55 -2.76
CA PHE A 92 4.77 5.14 -1.65
C PHE A 92 5.93 6.14 -1.46
N LYS A 93 6.15 6.53 -0.20
CA LYS A 93 7.18 7.47 0.28
C LYS A 93 7.85 6.93 1.55
N LYS A 94 9.03 7.45 1.88
CA LYS A 94 9.80 7.12 3.08
C LYS A 94 9.73 8.24 4.11
#